data_AF-A0A177WGW2-F1
#
_entry.id   AF-A0A177WGW2-F1
#
_cell.length_a   1.000
_cell.length_b   1.000
_cell.length_c   1.000
_cell.angle_alpha   90.00
_cell.angle_beta   90.00
_cell.angle_gamma   90.00
#
_symmetry.space_group_name_H-M   'P 1'
#
loop_
_entity.id
_entity.type
_entity.pdbx_description
1 polymer ?
#
loop_
_entity_poly.entity_id
_entity_poly.type
_entity_poly.pdbx_seq_one_letter_code
_entity_poly.pdbx_strand_id
1 'polypeptide(L)'
;MEQGESANTVPDQVTVLGPKYQRSFNRIKKRLVESKKIAKEKREEYCKHADLKFSQQLALAMGKEISEPRHNPDTENQLKQEYEKASRRVYAIRHGLKVFMEKHGLRFEEPDSD
;
A
#
# COMPACT_ATOMS: atom_id res chain seq x y z
N MET A 1 11.46 44.29 -5.39
CA MET A 1 10.73 43.67 -6.51
C MET A 1 11.03 42.18 -6.47
N GLU A 2 10.00 41.39 -6.74
CA GLU A 2 9.78 40.05 -6.18
C GLU A 2 10.86 39.01 -6.52
N GLN A 3 11.20 38.22 -5.49
CA GLN A 3 11.88 36.94 -5.62
C GLN A 3 10.87 35.95 -6.22
N GLY A 4 10.92 35.80 -7.53
CA GLY A 4 10.09 34.84 -8.27
C GLY A 4 10.97 33.80 -8.94
N GLU A 5 10.60 32.54 -8.72
CA GLU A 5 11.02 31.36 -9.48
C GLU A 5 12.41 30.80 -9.14
N SER A 6 12.45 30.13 -7.98
CA SER A 6 13.35 28.99 -7.80
C SER A 6 13.10 27.99 -8.93
N ALA A 7 14.00 27.99 -9.91
CA ALA A 7 14.14 27.00 -10.95
C ALA A 7 14.57 25.65 -10.36
N ASN A 8 13.75 25.05 -9.50
CA ASN A 8 13.80 23.62 -9.19
C ASN A 8 13.14 22.85 -10.34
N THR A 9 13.60 23.06 -11.57
CA THR A 9 13.30 22.16 -12.68
C THR A 9 14.24 20.97 -12.52
N VAL A 10 13.97 20.12 -11.51
CA VAL A 10 14.28 18.70 -11.67
C VAL A 10 13.58 18.35 -12.99
N PRO A 11 14.30 17.90 -14.03
CA PRO A 11 13.66 17.59 -15.29
C PRO A 11 12.59 16.58 -14.94
N ASP A 12 11.32 16.99 -15.11
CA ASP A 12 10.18 16.16 -14.76
C ASP A 12 10.42 14.86 -15.50
N GLN A 13 10.72 13.76 -14.79
CA GLN A 13 11.26 12.54 -15.41
C GLN A 13 10.37 12.03 -16.56
N VAL A 14 9.11 12.46 -16.50
CA VAL A 14 8.04 12.36 -17.50
C VAL A 14 8.43 12.92 -18.88
N THR A 15 9.25 13.96 -18.96
CA THR A 15 9.66 14.67 -20.20
C THR A 15 10.53 13.82 -21.12
N VAL A 16 11.18 12.77 -20.58
CA VAL A 16 12.05 11.86 -21.33
C VAL A 16 11.26 10.77 -22.06
N LEU A 17 10.02 10.48 -21.64
CA LEU A 17 9.23 9.37 -22.19
C LEU A 17 8.37 9.80 -23.38
N GLY A 18 8.46 9.08 -24.49
CA GLY A 18 7.51 9.22 -25.59
C GLY A 18 6.06 8.87 -25.18
N PRO A 19 5.03 9.33 -25.92
CA PRO A 19 3.62 9.28 -25.50
C PRO A 19 3.11 7.87 -25.13
N LYS A 20 3.59 6.84 -25.84
CA LYS A 20 3.24 5.43 -25.58
C LYS A 20 3.75 4.94 -24.22
N TYR A 21 4.98 5.33 -23.86
CA TYR A 21 5.61 4.94 -22.61
C TYR A 21 5.04 5.72 -21.44
N GLN A 22 4.71 7.00 -21.64
CA GLN A 22 4.03 7.82 -20.63
C GLN A 22 2.67 7.25 -20.23
N ARG A 23 1.85 6.80 -21.20
CA ARG A 23 0.57 6.10 -20.89
C ARG A 23 0.78 4.84 -20.06
N SER A 24 1.82 4.07 -20.37
CA SER A 24 2.15 2.84 -19.65
C SER A 24 2.62 3.14 -18.22
N PHE A 25 3.49 4.14 -18.06
CA PHE A 25 3.97 4.63 -16.77
C PHE A 25 2.83 5.10 -15.87
N ASN A 26 1.93 5.95 -16.40
CA ASN A 26 0.77 6.45 -15.65
C ASN A 26 -0.16 5.31 -15.22
N ARG A 27 -0.35 4.30 -16.09
CA ARG A 27 -1.15 3.10 -15.76
C ARG A 27 -0.53 2.28 -14.62
N ILE A 28 0.79 2.11 -14.61
CA ILE A 28 1.49 1.38 -13.54
C ILE A 28 1.39 2.16 -12.22
N LYS A 29 1.64 3.48 -12.25
CA LYS A 29 1.49 4.34 -11.07
C LYS A 29 0.07 4.27 -10.48
N LYS A 30 -0.97 4.40 -11.32
CA LYS A 30 -2.37 4.30 -10.87
C LYS A 30 -2.67 2.96 -10.20
N ARG A 31 -2.24 1.85 -10.80
CA ARG A 31 -2.40 0.49 -10.23
C ARG A 31 -1.68 0.33 -8.90
N LEU A 32 -0.52 0.96 -8.72
CA LEU A 32 0.24 0.90 -7.48
C LEU A 32 -0.52 1.59 -6.34
N VAL A 33 -1.03 2.80 -6.59
CA VAL A 33 -1.84 3.56 -5.61
C VAL A 33 -3.10 2.78 -5.23
N GLU A 34 -3.86 2.30 -6.21
CA GLU A 34 -5.07 1.49 -5.97
C GLU A 34 -4.75 0.24 -5.13
N SER A 35 -3.67 -0.47 -5.46
CA SER A 35 -3.29 -1.69 -4.73
C SER A 35 -2.81 -1.38 -3.31
N LYS A 36 -2.12 -0.26 -3.10
CA LYS A 36 -1.71 0.18 -1.76
C LYS A 36 -2.92 0.52 -0.88
N LYS A 37 -3.94 1.18 -1.43
CA LYS A 37 -5.19 1.44 -0.72
C LYS A 37 -5.87 0.14 -0.28
N ILE A 38 -6.01 -0.83 -1.19
CA ILE A 38 -6.58 -2.15 -0.87
C ILE A 38 -5.75 -2.88 0.20
N ALA A 39 -4.42 -2.85 0.09
CA ALA A 39 -3.55 -3.48 1.08
C ALA A 39 -3.66 -2.82 2.47
N LYS A 40 -3.86 -1.50 2.52
CA LYS A 40 -4.10 -0.75 3.76
C LYS A 40 -5.43 -1.14 4.39
N GLU A 41 -6.51 -1.14 3.61
CA GLU A 41 -7.85 -1.58 4.08
C GLU A 41 -7.79 -3.01 4.65
N LYS A 42 -7.15 -3.95 3.93
CA LYS A 42 -7.00 -5.33 4.39
C LYS A 42 -6.13 -5.47 5.64
N ARG A 43 -5.10 -4.64 5.77
CA ARG A 43 -4.29 -4.58 7.00
C ARG A 43 -5.12 -4.09 8.17
N GLU A 44 -5.93 -3.06 7.99
CA GLU A 44 -6.80 -2.53 9.04
C GLU A 44 -7.85 -3.55 9.49
N GLU A 45 -8.49 -4.27 8.55
CA GLU A 45 -9.40 -5.38 8.86
C GLU A 45 -8.71 -6.47 9.68
N TYR A 46 -7.53 -6.92 9.24
CA TYR A 46 -6.74 -7.92 9.95
C TYR A 46 -6.34 -7.44 11.36
N CYS A 47 -5.83 -6.22 11.49
CA CYS A 47 -5.43 -5.64 12.78
C CYS A 47 -6.62 -5.54 13.74
N LYS A 48 -7.78 -5.03 13.30
CA LYS A 48 -8.98 -4.95 14.14
C LYS A 48 -9.40 -6.31 14.68
N HIS A 49 -9.30 -7.36 13.85
CA HIS A 49 -9.63 -8.71 14.26
C HIS A 49 -8.60 -9.32 15.22
N ALA A 50 -7.31 -9.02 15.03
CA ALA A 50 -6.24 -9.40 15.95
C ALA A 50 -6.37 -8.67 17.30
N ASP A 51 -6.71 -7.38 17.30
CA ASP A 51 -6.92 -6.57 18.50
C ASP A 51 -8.09 -7.10 19.35
N LEU A 52 -9.14 -7.60 18.70
CA LEU A 52 -10.26 -8.27 19.38
C LEU A 52 -9.78 -9.49 20.16
N LYS A 53 -8.90 -10.32 19.56
CA LYS A 53 -8.30 -11.48 20.23
C LYS A 53 -7.55 -11.09 21.50
N PHE A 54 -6.69 -10.08 21.40
CA PHE A 54 -5.90 -9.59 22.53
C PHE A 54 -6.80 -9.03 23.63
N SER A 55 -7.83 -8.26 23.26
CA SER A 55 -8.81 -7.70 24.20
C SER A 55 -9.55 -8.80 24.96
N GLN A 56 -9.94 -9.88 24.28
CA GLN A 56 -10.60 -11.03 24.92
C GLN A 56 -9.68 -11.80 25.85
N GLN A 57 -8.43 -12.05 25.45
CA GLN A 57 -7.42 -12.69 26.32
C GLN A 57 -7.15 -11.86 27.57
N LEU A 58 -7.09 -10.54 27.44
CA LEU A 58 -6.88 -9.62 28.55
C LEU A 58 -8.10 -9.59 29.50
N ALA A 59 -9.32 -9.61 28.96
CA ALA A 59 -10.54 -9.70 29.76
C ALA A 59 -10.60 -11.01 30.57
N LEU A 60 -10.24 -12.14 29.94
CA LEU A 60 -10.13 -13.44 30.61
C LEU A 60 -9.09 -13.41 31.74
N ALA A 61 -7.90 -12.86 31.49
CA ALA A 61 -6.85 -12.75 32.49
C ALA A 61 -7.28 -11.90 33.70
N MET A 62 -8.15 -10.90 33.49
CA MET A 62 -8.75 -10.09 34.54
C MET A 62 -9.96 -10.74 35.23
N GLY A 63 -10.35 -11.97 34.84
CA GLY A 63 -11.54 -12.64 35.38
C GLY A 63 -12.86 -11.98 34.99
N LYS A 64 -12.87 -11.16 33.92
CA LYS A 64 -14.10 -10.54 33.39
C LYS A 64 -14.81 -11.53 32.48
N GLU A 65 -16.14 -11.54 32.57
CA GLU A 65 -16.97 -12.30 31.67
C GLU A 65 -16.90 -11.69 30.25
N ILE A 66 -16.66 -12.53 29.24
CA ILE A 66 -16.65 -12.09 27.84
C ILE A 66 -18.03 -12.35 27.26
N SER A 67 -18.73 -11.30 26.84
CA SER A 67 -19.90 -11.46 25.98
C SER A 67 -19.46 -11.67 24.53
N GLU A 68 -20.28 -12.39 23.75
CA GLU A 68 -20.08 -12.54 22.31
C GLU A 68 -19.95 -11.18 21.58
N PRO A 69 -19.24 -11.12 20.44
CA PRO A 69 -18.76 -12.24 19.63
C PRO A 69 -17.33 -12.70 19.97
N ARG A 70 -17.13 -14.01 20.13
CA ARG A 70 -15.80 -14.63 20.34
C ARG A 70 -14.94 -14.52 19.07
N HIS A 71 -13.64 -14.31 19.27
CA HIS A 71 -12.65 -14.34 18.19
C HIS A 71 -12.69 -15.68 17.44
N ASN A 72 -12.74 -15.62 16.10
CA ASN A 72 -12.72 -16.82 15.25
C ASN A 72 -11.36 -16.97 14.55
N PRO A 73 -10.58 -18.04 14.86
CA PRO A 73 -9.28 -18.26 14.23
C PRO A 73 -9.36 -18.46 12.70
N ASP A 74 -10.46 -18.98 12.17
CA ASP A 74 -10.64 -19.16 10.73
C ASP A 74 -10.74 -17.80 10.02
N THR A 75 -11.49 -16.87 10.61
CA THR A 75 -11.59 -15.49 10.13
C THR A 75 -10.24 -14.79 10.18
N GLU A 76 -9.45 -14.97 11.25
CA GLU A 76 -8.11 -14.40 11.35
C GLU A 76 -7.19 -14.91 10.23
N ASN A 77 -7.20 -16.22 9.99
CA ASN A 77 -6.40 -16.86 8.95
C ASN A 77 -6.79 -16.35 7.55
N GLN A 78 -8.08 -16.22 7.26
CA GLN A 78 -8.56 -15.67 6.00
C GLN A 78 -8.09 -14.22 5.80
N LEU A 79 -8.31 -13.36 6.80
CA LEU A 79 -7.91 -11.95 6.74
C LEU A 79 -6.39 -11.79 6.55
N LYS A 80 -5.59 -12.63 7.23
CA LYS A 80 -4.14 -12.65 7.07
C LYS A 80 -3.74 -13.02 5.64
N GLN A 81 -4.34 -14.06 5.06
CA GLN A 81 -4.05 -14.48 3.68
C GLN A 81 -4.43 -13.39 2.66
N GLU A 82 -5.58 -12.75 2.85
CA GLU A 82 -6.02 -11.65 1.98
C GLU A 82 -5.07 -10.45 2.05
N TYR A 83 -4.65 -10.06 3.26
CA TYR A 83 -3.65 -9.01 3.46
C TYR A 83 -2.31 -9.38 2.82
N GLU A 84 -1.81 -10.60 3.01
CA GLU A 84 -0.56 -11.06 2.39
C GLU A 84 -0.63 -11.02 0.87
N LYS A 85 -1.76 -11.45 0.29
CA LYS A 85 -1.97 -11.41 -1.16
C LYS A 85 -1.99 -9.97 -1.69
N ALA A 86 -2.66 -9.06 -0.97
CA ALA A 86 -2.69 -7.64 -1.33
C ALA A 86 -1.28 -7.00 -1.23
N SER A 87 -0.54 -7.31 -0.16
CA SER A 87 0.83 -6.85 0.05
C SER A 87 1.79 -7.35 -1.04
N ARG A 88 1.73 -8.64 -1.39
CA ARG A 88 2.50 -9.22 -2.51
C ARG A 88 2.18 -8.54 -3.84
N ARG A 89 0.91 -8.19 -4.08
CA ARG A 89 0.50 -7.45 -5.29
C ARG A 89 1.11 -6.05 -5.34
N VAL A 90 1.11 -5.32 -4.23
CA VAL A 90 1.79 -4.01 -4.12
C VAL A 90 3.27 -4.16 -4.46
N TYR A 91 3.94 -5.15 -3.87
CA TYR A 91 5.35 -5.42 -4.13
C TYR A 91 5.62 -5.71 -5.61
N ALA A 92 4.82 -6.58 -6.24
CA ALA A 92 4.97 -6.92 -7.65
C ALA A 92 4.81 -5.71 -8.57
N ILE A 93 3.84 -4.83 -8.29
CA ILE A 93 3.62 -3.62 -9.09
C ILE A 93 4.75 -2.62 -8.86
N ARG A 94 5.21 -2.44 -7.61
CA ARG A 94 6.36 -1.58 -7.27
C ARG A 94 7.61 -2.05 -7.99
N HIS A 95 7.88 -3.36 -7.99
CA HIS A 95 8.99 -3.95 -8.73
C HIS A 95 8.87 -3.70 -10.24
N GLY A 96 7.67 -3.90 -10.82
CA GLY A 96 7.41 -3.59 -12.23
C GLY A 96 7.64 -2.12 -12.58
N LEU A 97 7.26 -1.20 -11.69
CA LEU A 97 7.53 0.23 -11.84
C LEU A 97 9.03 0.53 -11.80
N LYS A 98 9.76 -0.06 -10.84
CA LYS A 98 11.20 0.10 -10.70
C LYS A 98 11.95 -0.35 -11.96
N VAL A 99 11.67 -1.56 -12.44
CA VAL A 99 12.27 -2.10 -13.67
C VAL A 99 11.93 -1.24 -14.89
N PHE A 100 10.70 -0.74 -14.98
CA PHE A 100 10.31 0.18 -16.05
C PHE A 100 11.15 1.46 -16.01
N MET A 101 11.34 2.05 -14.84
CA MET A 101 12.14 3.27 -14.68
C MET A 101 13.61 3.03 -15.03
N GLU A 102 14.21 1.96 -14.51
CA GLU A 102 15.60 1.58 -14.83
C GLU A 102 15.81 1.38 -16.33
N LYS A 103 14.88 0.70 -17.01
CA LYS A 103 14.95 0.46 -18.47
C LYS A 103 14.93 1.75 -19.29
N HIS A 104 14.29 2.79 -18.78
CA HIS A 104 14.16 4.07 -19.46
C HIS A 104 15.14 5.14 -18.94
N GLY A 105 16.12 4.76 -18.11
CA GLY A 105 17.12 5.68 -17.56
C GLY A 105 16.54 6.67 -16.54
N LEU A 106 15.39 6.34 -15.94
CA LEU A 106 14.68 7.18 -14.99
C LEU A 106 15.04 6.79 -13.55
N ARG A 107 15.10 7.78 -12.65
CA ARG A 107 15.37 7.54 -11.23
C ARG A 107 14.10 7.08 -10.54
N PHE A 108 14.13 5.89 -9.93
CA PHE A 108 12.97 5.37 -9.21
C PHE A 108 12.49 6.33 -8.12
N GLU A 109 11.25 6.78 -8.27
CA GLU A 109 10.51 7.57 -7.29
C GLU A 109 9.24 6.81 -6.97
N GLU A 110 9.11 6.43 -5.71
CA GLU A 110 7.93 5.73 -5.28
C GLU A 110 6.75 6.71 -5.23
N PRO A 111 5.63 6.44 -5.93
CA PRO A 111 4.47 7.31 -5.84
C PRO A 111 3.88 7.25 -4.43
N ASP A 112 3.66 8.44 -3.88
CA ASP A 112 2.95 8.64 -2.62
C ASP A 112 1.54 8.08 -2.71
N SER A 113 1.00 7.71 -1.56
CA SER A 113 -0.26 6.97 -1.47
C SER A 113 -1.12 7.42 -0.31
N ASP A 114 -0.89 8.67 0.14
CA ASP A 114 -1.69 9.31 1.17
C ASP A 114 -3.18 9.35 0.80
#